data_AF-A0A840PRK5-F1
#
_entry.id   AF-A0A840PRK5-F1
#
_cell.length_a   1.000
_cell.length_b   1.000
_cell.length_c   1.000
_cell.angle_alpha   90.00
_cell.angle_beta   90.00
_cell.angle_gamma   90.00
#
_symmetry.space_group_name_H-M   'P 1'
#
loop_
_entity.id
_entity.type
_entity.pdbx_description
1 polymer ?
#
loop_
_entity_poly.entity_id
_entity_poly.type
_entity_poly.pdbx_seq_one_letter_code
_entity_poly.pdbx_strand_id
1 'polypeptide(L)'
;MNDNYRHVNQEVKNMLLSWEKREPAFDGTIKEGFDRKFTVLNERDFQKYVPDELKIEFMNTFNKVAEHIEKGRINDGKRPFNNYIVINLDETYIDEVVEIMKRNGHWG
;
A
#
# COMPACT_ATOMS: atom_id res chain seq x y z
N MET A 1 12.45 21.33 14.53
CA MET A 1 11.75 20.20 13.88
C MET A 1 11.45 19.21 14.98
N ASN A 2 10.17 18.85 15.17
CA ASN A 2 9.69 18.15 16.36
C ASN A 2 9.87 16.63 16.17
N ASP A 3 10.80 16.02 16.88
CA ASP A 3 11.14 14.57 16.82
C ASP A 3 10.03 13.64 17.37
N ASN A 4 8.91 14.20 17.82
CA ASN A 4 7.82 13.46 18.46
C ASN A 4 7.03 12.50 17.53
N TYR A 5 7.23 12.57 16.21
CA TYR A 5 6.63 11.62 15.26
C TYR A 5 7.36 10.27 15.16
N ARG A 6 8.60 10.15 15.67
CA ARG A 6 9.35 8.88 15.63
C ARG A 6 8.93 7.87 16.70
N HIS A 7 8.27 8.33 17.76
CA HIS A 7 7.93 7.47 18.91
C HIS A 7 6.53 6.87 18.87
N VAL A 8 5.60 7.45 18.09
CA VAL A 8 4.35 6.77 17.75
C VAL A 8 4.64 5.77 16.64
N ASN A 9 5.27 4.63 16.95
CA ASN A 9 4.87 3.36 16.35
C ASN A 9 5.74 2.14 16.70
N GLN A 10 6.82 2.16 17.48
CA GLN A 10 7.64 0.93 17.53
C GLN A 10 6.83 -0.28 18.07
N GLU A 11 5.98 -0.08 19.08
CA GLU A 11 5.03 -1.11 19.54
C GLU A 11 3.90 -1.42 18.57
N VAL A 12 3.27 -0.40 17.97
CA VAL A 12 2.16 -0.60 17.00
C VAL A 12 2.67 -1.22 15.69
N LYS A 13 3.86 -0.84 15.22
CA LYS A 13 4.62 -1.45 14.13
C LYS A 13 4.97 -2.90 14.49
N ASN A 14 5.49 -3.17 15.69
CA ASN A 14 5.77 -4.54 16.13
C ASN A 14 4.48 -5.37 16.25
N MET A 15 3.37 -4.76 16.67
CA MET A 15 2.05 -5.41 16.76
C MET A 15 1.51 -5.73 15.36
N LEU A 16 1.55 -4.78 14.43
CA LEU A 16 1.15 -4.97 13.03
C LEU A 16 2.04 -6.00 12.31
N LEU A 17 3.35 -5.97 12.57
CA LEU A 17 4.30 -6.99 12.08
C LEU A 17 4.06 -8.35 12.74
N SER A 18 3.63 -8.40 14.00
CA SER A 18 3.28 -9.66 14.67
C SER A 18 1.96 -10.26 14.18
N TRP A 19 1.09 -9.45 13.57
CA TRP A 19 -0.11 -9.90 12.86
C TRP A 19 0.21 -10.51 11.49
N GLU A 20 1.47 -10.40 11.01
CA GLU A 20 1.99 -11.18 9.88
C GLU A 20 2.19 -12.66 10.24
N LYS A 21 1.14 -13.33 10.74
CA LYS A 21 0.91 -14.69 10.23
C LYS A 21 0.62 -14.48 8.75
N ARG A 22 1.66 -14.62 7.92
CA ARG A 22 1.65 -14.42 6.46
C ARG A 22 0.27 -14.74 5.92
N GLU A 23 -0.47 -13.70 5.56
CA GLU A 23 -1.73 -13.90 4.86
C GLU A 23 -1.39 -14.68 3.58
N PRO A 24 -1.93 -15.90 3.38
CA PRO A 24 -1.53 -16.76 2.28
C PRO A 24 -1.66 -16.11 0.90
N ALA A 25 -2.51 -15.09 0.78
CA ALA A 25 -2.68 -14.28 -0.41
C ALA A 25 -1.41 -13.52 -0.85
N PHE A 26 -0.42 -13.37 0.04
CA PHE A 26 0.84 -12.67 -0.23
C PHE A 26 2.06 -13.59 -0.25
N ASP A 27 1.86 -14.91 -0.11
CA ASP A 27 2.95 -15.87 -0.26
C ASP A 27 3.41 -15.85 -1.73
N GLY A 28 4.62 -15.31 -1.96
CA GLY A 28 5.24 -15.17 -3.28
C GLY A 28 5.13 -13.77 -3.92
N THR A 29 4.40 -12.82 -3.33
CA THR A 29 4.25 -11.46 -3.90
C THR A 29 5.33 -10.48 -3.42
N ILE A 30 6.03 -10.81 -2.33
CA ILE A 30 7.12 -10.00 -1.80
C ILE A 30 8.43 -10.58 -2.34
N LYS A 31 9.14 -9.82 -3.18
CA LYS A 31 10.58 -10.04 -3.36
C LYS A 31 11.21 -10.00 -1.97
N GLU A 32 11.77 -11.12 -1.51
CA GLU A 32 12.37 -11.26 -0.19
C GLU A 32 13.24 -10.03 0.14
N GLY A 33 12.93 -9.35 1.26
CA GLY A 33 13.70 -8.19 1.75
C GLY A 33 13.03 -6.81 1.64
N PHE A 34 11.85 -6.67 1.02
CA PHE A 34 11.12 -5.39 1.00
C PHE A 34 10.07 -5.29 2.12
N ASP A 35 10.17 -4.25 2.95
CA ASP A 35 9.10 -3.87 3.87
C ASP A 35 7.79 -3.59 3.11
N ARG A 36 6.65 -4.05 3.63
CA ARG A 36 5.32 -3.71 3.09
C ARG A 36 5.09 -2.20 3.19
N LYS A 37 5.17 -1.50 2.05
CA LYS A 37 4.94 -0.04 1.97
C LYS A 37 3.58 0.34 1.38
N PHE A 38 3.05 -0.49 0.50
CA PHE A 38 1.81 -0.24 -0.22
C PHE A 38 0.96 -1.50 -0.26
N THR A 39 -0.36 -1.31 -0.22
CA THR A 39 -1.34 -2.34 -0.53
C THR A 39 -2.01 -1.92 -1.84
N VAL A 40 -1.97 -2.80 -2.84
CA VAL A 40 -2.66 -2.60 -4.12
C VAL A 40 -3.81 -3.59 -4.19
N LEU A 41 -5.00 -3.09 -4.48
CA LEU A 41 -6.21 -3.90 -4.66
C LEU A 41 -6.68 -3.73 -6.10
N ASN A 42 -6.79 -4.82 -6.86
CA ASN A 42 -7.41 -4.77 -8.17
C ASN A 42 -8.93 -4.60 -7.99
N GLU A 43 -9.46 -3.43 -8.34
CA GLU A 43 -10.89 -3.15 -8.19
C GLU A 43 -11.76 -4.09 -9.02
N ARG A 44 -11.30 -4.59 -10.17
CA ARG A 44 -12.08 -5.55 -10.98
C ARG A 44 -12.24 -6.88 -10.24
N ASP A 45 -11.18 -7.36 -9.60
CA ASP A 45 -11.22 -8.59 -8.82
C ASP A 45 -12.03 -8.39 -7.53
N PHE A 46 -11.89 -7.23 -6.89
CA PHE A 46 -12.72 -6.85 -5.75
C PHE A 46 -14.22 -6.87 -6.12
N GLN A 47 -14.60 -6.25 -7.23
CA GLN A 47 -15.98 -6.26 -7.70
C GLN A 47 -16.47 -7.67 -8.05
N LYS A 48 -15.60 -8.50 -8.63
CA LYS A 48 -15.96 -9.84 -9.13
C LYS A 48 -16.06 -10.90 -8.02
N TYR A 49 -15.14 -10.88 -7.05
CA TYR A 49 -14.96 -12.00 -6.12
C TYR A 49 -15.44 -11.72 -4.69
N VAL A 50 -15.61 -10.45 -4.29
CA VAL A 50 -16.05 -10.11 -2.93
C VAL A 50 -17.58 -10.12 -2.85
N PRO A 51 -18.19 -10.71 -1.81
CA PRO A 51 -19.63 -10.59 -1.58
C PRO A 51 -20.05 -9.15 -1.29
N ASP A 52 -21.25 -8.75 -1.72
CA ASP A 52 -21.68 -7.34 -1.64
C ASP A 52 -21.74 -6.78 -0.21
N GLU A 53 -22.14 -7.59 0.77
CA GLU A 53 -22.13 -7.21 2.18
C GLU A 53 -20.71 -6.82 2.64
N LEU A 54 -19.72 -7.65 2.29
CA LEU A 54 -18.32 -7.39 2.64
C LEU A 54 -17.74 -6.20 1.85
N LYS A 55 -18.19 -5.97 0.61
CA LYS A 55 -17.81 -4.76 -0.13
C LYS A 55 -18.28 -3.50 0.59
N ILE A 56 -19.53 -3.48 1.06
CA ILE A 56 -20.11 -2.32 1.75
C ILE A 56 -19.34 -2.05 3.05
N GLU A 57 -19.09 -3.09 3.85
CA GLU A 57 -18.32 -2.98 5.08
C GLU A 57 -16.90 -2.46 4.81
N PHE A 58 -16.22 -3.04 3.82
CA PHE A 58 -14.88 -2.63 3.42
C PHE A 58 -14.85 -1.16 3.01
N MET A 59 -15.74 -0.72 2.11
CA MET A 59 -15.77 0.65 1.61
C MET A 59 -16.06 1.67 2.72
N ASN A 60 -16.97 1.34 3.64
CA ASN A 60 -17.27 2.20 4.79
C ASN A 60 -16.05 2.40 5.70
N THR A 61 -15.30 1.32 5.96
CA THR A 61 -14.11 1.36 6.79
C THR A 61 -12.95 2.05 6.06
N PHE A 62 -12.73 1.69 4.80
CA PHE A 62 -11.70 2.26 3.95
C PHE A 62 -11.84 3.77 3.82
N ASN A 63 -13.06 4.28 3.59
CA ASN A 63 -13.31 5.72 3.49
C ASN A 63 -12.95 6.46 4.79
N LYS A 64 -13.29 5.90 5.96
CA LYS A 64 -12.92 6.48 7.26
C LYS A 64 -11.41 6.54 7.45
N VAL A 65 -10.69 5.47 7.07
CA VAL A 65 -9.22 5.41 7.15
C VAL A 65 -8.59 6.41 6.17
N ALA A 66 -9.09 6.48 4.94
CA ALA A 66 -8.63 7.41 3.92
C ALA A 66 -8.76 8.88 4.36
N GLU A 67 -9.89 9.24 5.00
CA GLU A 67 -10.10 10.58 5.55
C GLU A 67 -9.07 10.93 6.65
N HIS A 68 -8.72 9.99 7.52
CA HIS A 68 -7.69 10.21 8.54
C HIS A 68 -6.31 10.42 7.92
N ILE A 69 -5.97 9.64 6.89
CA ILE A 69 -4.72 9.80 6.14
C ILE A 69 -4.68 11.16 5.45
N GLU A 70 -5.77 11.57 4.80
CA GLU A 70 -5.89 12.87 4.14
C GLU A 70 -5.64 14.01 5.13
N LYS A 71 -6.33 14.01 6.27
CA LYS A 71 -6.16 15.02 7.32
C LYS A 71 -4.72 15.06 7.83
N GLY A 72 -4.12 13.89 8.08
CA GLY A 72 -2.71 13.80 8.48
C GLY A 72 -1.76 14.42 7.46
N ARG A 73 -1.99 14.17 6.16
CA ARG A 73 -1.18 14.75 5.09
C ARG A 73 -1.34 16.27 4.98
N ILE A 74 -2.55 16.79 5.14
CA ILE A 74 -2.81 18.23 5.16
C ILE A 74 -2.06 18.88 6.33
N ASN A 75 -2.11 18.26 7.52
CA ASN A 75 -1.40 18.75 8.70
C ASN A 75 0.13 18.76 8.52
N ASP A 76 0.66 17.84 7.71
CA ASP A 76 2.06 17.79 7.28
C ASP A 76 2.42 18.81 6.18
N GLY A 77 1.45 19.61 5.69
CA GLY A 77 1.63 20.53 4.56
C GLY A 77 1.77 19.84 3.19
N LYS A 78 1.35 18.57 3.09
CA LYS A 78 1.39 17.77 1.86
C LYS A 78 0.05 17.86 1.12
N ARG A 79 0.04 17.49 -0.16
CA ARG A 79 -1.21 17.34 -0.92
C ARG A 79 -2.07 16.23 -0.30
N PRO A 80 -3.41 16.40 -0.22
CA PRO A 80 -4.31 15.41 0.38
C PRO A 80 -4.22 14.04 -0.32
N PHE A 81 -4.12 14.06 -1.65
CA PHE A 81 -4.08 12.86 -2.49
C PHE A 81 -2.67 12.62 -3.05
N ASN A 82 -2.24 11.36 -3.06
CA ASN A 82 -1.05 10.92 -3.79
C ASN A 82 -1.49 10.35 -5.14
N ASN A 83 -0.73 10.68 -6.19
CA ASN A 83 -0.85 10.02 -7.48
C ASN A 83 0.24 8.95 -7.55
N TYR A 84 -0.16 7.70 -7.74
CA TYR A 84 0.76 6.59 -7.93
C TYR A 84 0.59 6.04 -9.34
N ILE A 85 1.70 5.60 -9.94
CA ILE A 85 1.66 4.74 -11.11
C ILE A 85 1.78 3.32 -10.59
N VAL A 86 0.77 2.50 -10.84
CA VAL A 86 0.79 1.06 -10.57
C VAL A 86 0.97 0.36 -11.91
N ILE A 87 1.99 -0.49 -12.00
CA ILE A 87 2.35 -1.19 -13.24
C ILE A 87 2.20 -2.68 -12.96
N ASN A 88 1.31 -3.32 -13.70
CA ASN A 88 1.15 -4.77 -13.67
C ASN A 88 2.42 -5.41 -14.26
N LEU A 89 3.04 -6.32 -13.51
CA LEU A 89 4.28 -6.96 -13.95
C LEU A 89 4.05 -8.08 -14.97
N ASP A 90 2.81 -8.49 -15.21
CA ASP A 90 2.48 -9.54 -16.17
C ASP A 90 2.30 -9.01 -17.61
N GLU A 91 2.48 -7.70 -17.81
CA GLU A 91 2.31 -7.06 -19.12
C GLU A 91 3.52 -7.27 -20.03
N THR A 92 3.30 -7.41 -21.34
CA THR A 92 4.36 -7.73 -22.32
C THR A 92 5.46 -6.66 -22.43
N TYR A 93 5.18 -5.44 -22.00
CA TYR A 93 6.12 -4.31 -22.01
C TYR A 93 6.88 -4.14 -20.68
N ILE A 94 6.69 -5.03 -19.70
CA ILE A 94 7.20 -4.80 -18.34
C ILE A 94 8.72 -4.68 -18.29
N ASP A 95 9.44 -5.46 -19.10
CA ASP A 95 10.90 -5.45 -19.10
C ASP A 95 11.44 -4.08 -19.51
N GLU A 96 10.78 -3.39 -20.43
CA GLU A 96 11.17 -2.03 -20.86
C GLU A 96 11.00 -1.02 -19.71
N VAL A 97 9.90 -1.12 -18.98
CA VAL A 97 9.62 -0.28 -17.80
C VAL A 97 10.66 -0.53 -16.72
N VAL A 98 10.95 -1.81 -16.42
CA VAL A 98 11.95 -2.20 -15.42
C VAL A 98 13.31 -1.60 -15.78
N GLU A 99 13.72 -1.65 -17.05
CA GLU A 99 14.97 -1.05 -17.50
C GLU A 99 14.98 0.48 -17.42
N ILE A 100 13.85 1.16 -17.67
CA ILE A 100 13.73 2.60 -17.42
C ILE A 100 13.92 2.90 -15.93
N MET A 101 13.27 2.14 -15.04
CA MET A 101 13.35 2.38 -13.61
C MET A 101 14.74 2.10 -13.04
N LYS A 102 15.42 1.04 -13.48
CA LYS A 102 16.82 0.75 -13.11
C LYS A 102 17.76 1.89 -13.49
N ARG A 103 17.65 2.39 -14.74
CA ARG A 103 18.47 3.51 -15.23
C ARG A 103 18.33 4.79 -14.39
N ASN A 104 17.20 4.98 -13.72
CA ASN A 104 16.92 6.13 -12.85
C ASN A 104 17.11 5.83 -11.36
N GLY A 105 17.61 4.65 -10.98
CA GLY A 105 17.80 4.27 -9.58
C GLY A 105 16.49 4.07 -8.80
N HIS A 106 15.40 3.78 -9.50
CA HIS A 106 14.07 3.53 -8.93
C HIS A 106 13.73 2.04 -8.82
N TRP A 107 14.59 1.16 -9.34
CA TRP A 107 14.46 -0.29 -9.27
C TRP A 107 15.83 -0.95 -9.16
N GLY A 108 15.99 -1.89 -8.24
CA GLY A 108 17.28 -2.49 -7.88
C GLY A 108 17.22 -3.05 -6.48
#